data_AF-A0A9P1EWM2-F1
#
_entry.id   AF-A0A9P1EWM2-F1
#
_cell.length_a   1.000
_cell.length_b   1.000
_cell.length_c   1.000
_cell.angle_alpha   90.00
_cell.angle_beta   90.00
_cell.angle_gamma   90.00
#
_symmetry.space_group_name_H-M   'P 1'
#
loop_
_entity.id
_entity.type
_entity.pdbx_description
1 polymer ?
#
loop_
_entity_poly.entity_id
_entity_poly.type
_entity_poly.pdbx_seq_one_letter_code
_entity_poly.pdbx_strand_id
1 'polypeptide(L)'
;MVPSQPSLRNTRSKSGPIRIRIGTLVHKMKAVIEESRLQPREQDIDSMDLVQLKRVFRDNWNQNNRLTRKLVQLRELDCRWAEIVIGSAFERRIKRMYTEKYGDYMRVIEPSEAAVQKSKKLFKHCFTVLRRKYPHAPFKIH
;
A
#
# COMPACT_ATOMS: atom_id res chain seq x y z
N MET A 1 25.38 -47.95 21.14
CA MET A 1 25.56 -46.73 20.31
C MET A 1 24.28 -45.94 20.38
N VAL A 2 24.28 -44.81 21.08
CA VAL A 2 23.10 -43.93 21.22
C VAL A 2 23.13 -42.96 20.03
N PRO A 3 22.05 -42.85 19.22
CA PRO A 3 22.02 -41.87 18.15
C PRO A 3 21.96 -40.45 18.77
N SER A 4 22.95 -39.65 18.42
CA SER A 4 23.09 -38.25 18.82
C SER A 4 21.82 -37.46 18.50
N GLN A 5 21.24 -36.81 19.52
CA GLN A 5 20.15 -35.86 19.33
C GLN A 5 20.56 -34.75 18.35
N PRO A 6 19.70 -34.35 17.40
CA PRO A 6 19.99 -33.20 16.54
C PRO A 6 20.03 -31.93 17.40
N SER A 7 21.16 -31.21 17.30
CA SER A 7 21.39 -29.99 18.07
C SER A 7 20.30 -28.95 17.81
N LEU A 8 19.71 -28.40 18.88
CA LEU A 8 18.82 -27.23 18.89
C LEU A 8 19.58 -25.93 18.53
N ARG A 9 20.38 -25.93 17.47
CA ARG A 9 21.05 -24.72 16.97
C ARG A 9 20.19 -24.07 15.89
N ASN A 10 19.74 -22.85 16.19
CA ASN A 10 18.94 -21.92 15.37
C ASN A 10 17.41 -22.10 15.38
N THR A 11 16.78 -21.85 16.53
CA THR A 11 15.33 -21.52 16.61
C THR A 11 15.04 -20.01 16.47
N ARG A 12 16.03 -19.18 16.07
CA ARG A 12 15.75 -17.77 15.74
C ARG A 12 15.04 -17.68 14.41
N SER A 13 13.82 -17.14 14.44
CA SER A 13 13.01 -16.94 13.24
C SER A 13 13.72 -16.04 12.22
N LYS A 14 13.79 -16.53 10.97
CA LYS A 14 14.37 -15.80 9.84
C LYS A 14 13.44 -14.71 9.31
N SER A 15 12.14 -14.82 9.57
CA SER A 15 11.14 -13.84 9.09
C SER A 15 10.94 -12.62 10.00
N GLY A 16 11.62 -12.55 11.15
CA GLY A 16 11.46 -11.44 12.12
C GLY A 16 11.48 -10.03 11.49
N PRO A 17 12.52 -9.68 10.72
CA PRO A 17 12.59 -8.38 10.03
C PRO A 17 11.46 -8.15 9.02
N ILE A 18 11.03 -9.21 8.31
CA ILE A 18 9.93 -9.13 7.34
C ILE A 18 8.61 -8.78 8.05
N ARG A 19 8.32 -9.43 9.19
CA ARG A 19 7.10 -9.18 9.98
C ARG A 19 6.99 -7.73 10.46
N ILE A 20 8.10 -7.17 10.94
CA ILE A 20 8.15 -5.77 11.41
C ILE A 20 7.88 -4.82 10.24
N ARG A 21 8.48 -5.10 9.07
CA ARG A 21 8.26 -4.29 7.85
C ARG A 21 6.83 -4.39 7.36
N ILE A 22 6.22 -5.57 7.36
CA ILE A 22 4.79 -5.75 7.02
C ILE A 22 3.91 -4.93 7.97
N GLY A 23 4.11 -5.04 9.30
CA GLY A 23 3.30 -4.30 10.27
C GLY A 23 3.39 -2.77 10.06
N THR A 24 4.61 -2.25 9.90
CA THR A 24 4.85 -0.83 9.60
C THR A 24 4.21 -0.41 8.28
N LEU A 25 4.31 -1.24 7.25
CA LEU A 25 3.80 -0.95 5.93
C LEU A 25 2.27 -0.91 5.90
N VAL A 26 1.62 -1.88 6.54
CA VAL A 26 0.15 -1.93 6.68
C VAL A 26 -0.36 -0.69 7.41
N HIS A 27 0.29 -0.27 8.49
CA HIS A 27 -0.07 0.95 9.20
C HIS A 27 0.03 2.19 8.28
N LYS A 28 1.12 2.32 7.52
CA LYS A 28 1.29 3.41 6.55
C LYS A 28 0.29 3.34 5.39
N MET A 29 -0.11 2.16 4.94
CA MET A 29 -1.14 2.00 3.90
C MET A 29 -2.51 2.44 4.40
N LYS A 30 -2.90 2.05 5.62
CA LYS A 30 -4.14 2.49 6.26
C LYS A 30 -4.21 4.01 6.39
N ALA A 31 -3.10 4.67 6.76
CA ALA A 31 -3.04 6.13 6.80
C ALA A 31 -3.32 6.77 5.43
N VAL A 32 -2.70 6.27 4.36
CA VAL A 32 -2.93 6.79 3.00
C VAL A 32 -4.35 6.49 2.50
N ILE A 33 -4.93 5.35 2.86
CA ILE A 33 -6.34 5.06 2.59
C ILE A 33 -7.25 6.08 3.28
N GLU A 34 -6.98 6.41 4.55
CA GLU A 34 -7.76 7.41 5.29
C GLU A 34 -7.64 8.80 4.64
N GLU A 35 -6.43 9.21 4.28
CA GLU A 35 -6.22 10.46 3.53
C GLU A 35 -6.99 10.49 2.21
N SER A 36 -7.16 9.35 1.53
CA SER A 36 -7.91 9.26 0.27
C SER A 36 -9.43 9.50 0.45
N ARG A 37 -9.95 9.35 1.67
CA ARG A 37 -11.36 9.66 1.99
C ARG A 37 -11.61 11.16 2.06
N LEU A 38 -10.59 11.94 2.38
CA LEU A 38 -10.64 13.41 2.45
C LEU A 38 -10.53 14.07 1.06
N GLN A 39 -10.28 13.29 0.01
CA GLN A 39 -10.24 13.82 -1.35
C GLN A 39 -11.62 14.36 -1.79
N PRO A 40 -11.65 15.48 -2.52
CA PRO A 40 -12.88 16.06 -3.05
C PRO A 40 -13.61 15.08 -3.98
N ARG A 41 -14.93 15.23 -4.07
CA ARG A 41 -15.75 14.50 -5.04
C ARG A 41 -15.60 15.14 -6.41
N GLU A 42 -15.92 14.38 -7.47
CA GLU A 42 -15.85 14.88 -8.85
C GLU A 42 -16.70 16.16 -9.04
N GLN A 43 -17.89 16.22 -8.42
CA GLN A 43 -18.75 17.40 -8.44
C GLN A 43 -18.08 18.65 -7.85
N ASP A 44 -17.24 18.49 -6.82
CA ASP A 44 -16.53 19.61 -6.19
C ASP A 44 -15.45 20.16 -7.13
N ILE A 45 -14.77 19.28 -7.89
CA ILE A 45 -13.72 19.63 -8.88
C ILE A 45 -14.26 20.61 -9.92
N ASP A 46 -15.48 20.41 -10.41
CA ASP A 46 -16.08 21.24 -11.44
C ASP A 46 -16.25 22.71 -11.02
N SER A 47 -16.31 23.00 -9.72
CA SER A 47 -16.45 24.36 -9.18
C SER A 47 -15.11 25.04 -8.86
N MET A 48 -14.02 24.28 -8.78
CA MET A 48 -12.72 24.78 -8.31
C MET A 48 -12.04 25.76 -9.27
N ASP A 49 -11.26 26.68 -8.68
CA ASP A 49 -10.35 27.56 -9.40
C ASP A 49 -9.06 26.82 -9.83
N LEU A 50 -8.24 27.49 -10.66
CA LEU A 50 -7.00 26.90 -11.19
C LEU A 50 -6.00 26.50 -10.09
N VAL A 51 -5.89 27.26 -9.00
CA VAL A 51 -4.94 27.02 -7.91
C VAL A 51 -5.38 25.79 -7.13
N GLN A 52 -6.66 25.72 -6.78
CA GLN A 52 -7.28 24.57 -6.11
C GLN A 52 -7.18 23.30 -6.96
N LEU A 53 -7.51 23.36 -8.25
CA LEU A 53 -7.39 22.22 -9.16
C LEU A 53 -5.95 21.70 -9.26
N LYS A 54 -4.96 22.60 -9.39
CA LYS A 54 -3.54 22.20 -9.43
C LYS A 54 -3.11 21.52 -8.14
N ARG A 55 -3.58 22.00 -6.99
CA ARG A 55 -3.30 21.40 -5.68
C ARG A 55 -3.90 20.00 -5.58
N VAL A 56 -5.20 19.86 -5.85
CA VAL A 56 -5.89 18.57 -5.81
C VAL A 56 -5.25 17.57 -6.77
N PHE A 57 -4.91 18.01 -7.99
CA PHE A 57 -4.23 17.18 -8.98
C PHE A 57 -2.90 16.62 -8.46
N ARG A 58 -2.06 17.49 -7.87
CA ARG A 58 -0.76 17.11 -7.29
C ARG A 58 -0.93 16.19 -6.08
N ASP A 59 -1.81 16.53 -5.15
CA ASP A 59 -2.02 15.77 -3.92
C ASP A 59 -2.55 14.36 -4.24
N ASN A 60 -3.49 14.28 -5.18
CA ASN A 60 -4.02 13.02 -5.68
C ASN A 60 -2.93 12.15 -6.34
N TRP A 61 -2.11 12.73 -7.22
CA TRP A 61 -0.98 12.03 -7.85
C TRP A 61 0.01 11.48 -6.80
N ASN A 62 0.37 12.30 -5.82
CA ASN A 62 1.29 11.93 -4.76
C ASN A 62 0.74 10.80 -3.89
N GLN A 63 -0.53 10.87 -3.49
CA GLN A 63 -1.20 9.82 -2.73
C GLN A 63 -1.26 8.51 -3.52
N ASN A 64 -1.65 8.56 -4.80
CA ASN A 64 -1.69 7.39 -5.68
C ASN A 64 -0.33 6.68 -5.75
N ASN A 65 0.74 7.45 -5.98
CA ASN A 65 2.09 6.92 -6.10
C ASN A 65 2.58 6.34 -4.78
N ARG A 66 2.29 7.02 -3.66
CA ARG A 66 2.63 6.52 -2.31
C ARG A 66 1.92 5.21 -1.98
N LEU A 67 0.66 5.05 -2.39
CA LEU A 67 -0.13 3.85 -2.11
C LEU A 67 0.29 2.69 -3.03
N THR A 68 0.43 2.96 -4.32
CA THR A 68 0.88 1.97 -5.32
C THR A 68 2.24 1.37 -4.95
N ARG A 69 3.22 2.22 -4.58
CA ARG A 69 4.54 1.74 -4.13
C ARG A 69 4.45 0.84 -2.90
N LYS A 70 3.55 1.15 -1.95
CA LYS A 70 3.37 0.34 -0.75
C LYS A 70 2.69 -0.99 -1.05
N LEU A 71 1.73 -1.03 -1.96
CA LEU A 71 1.12 -2.27 -2.43
C LEU A 71 2.15 -3.23 -3.02
N VAL A 72 3.02 -2.71 -3.89
CA VAL A 72 4.12 -3.50 -4.47
C VAL A 72 5.04 -4.02 -3.37
N GLN A 73 5.49 -3.16 -2.45
CA GLN A 73 6.34 -3.56 -1.32
C GLN A 73 5.68 -4.61 -0.42
N LEU A 74 4.36 -4.53 -0.20
CA LEU A 74 3.65 -5.50 0.64
C LEU A 74 3.63 -6.88 -0.02
N ARG A 75 3.33 -6.92 -1.33
CA ARG A 75 3.35 -8.15 -2.13
C ARG A 75 4.76 -8.77 -2.16
N GLU A 76 5.80 -7.95 -2.35
CA GLU A 76 7.19 -8.42 -2.31
C GLU A 76 7.56 -9.03 -0.95
N LEU A 77 7.16 -8.39 0.15
CA LEU A 77 7.40 -8.91 1.50
C LEU A 77 6.62 -10.20 1.76
N ASP A 78 5.38 -10.31 1.27
CA ASP A 78 4.60 -11.53 1.38
C ASP A 78 5.23 -12.68 0.60
N CYS A 79 5.67 -12.46 -0.64
CA CYS A 79 6.39 -13.45 -1.44
C CYS A 79 7.66 -13.94 -0.72
N ARG A 80 8.50 -13.02 -0.23
CA ARG A 80 9.71 -13.37 0.52
C ARG A 80 9.40 -14.15 1.80
N TRP A 81 8.30 -13.83 2.48
CA TRP A 81 7.89 -14.61 3.64
C TRP A 81 7.38 -15.99 3.25
N ALA A 82 6.62 -16.10 2.16
CA ALA A 82 6.14 -17.37 1.64
C ALA A 82 7.30 -18.32 1.28
N GLU A 83 8.36 -17.82 0.65
CA GLU A 83 9.59 -18.57 0.36
C GLU A 83 10.23 -19.15 1.63
N ILE A 84 10.34 -18.34 2.69
CA ILE A 84 10.86 -18.78 3.99
C ILE A 84 9.95 -19.84 4.64
N VAL A 85 8.64 -19.70 4.48
CA VAL A 85 7.61 -20.54 5.09
C VAL A 85 7.49 -21.91 4.42
N ILE A 86 7.67 -21.99 3.09
CA ILE A 86 7.65 -23.26 2.34
C ILE A 86 8.68 -24.23 2.91
N GLY A 87 9.90 -23.74 3.15
CA GLY A 87 11.02 -24.56 3.65
C GLY A 87 11.02 -24.84 5.15
N SER A 88 10.06 -24.35 5.94
CA SER A 88 10.13 -24.45 7.41
C SER A 88 8.77 -24.57 8.11
N ALA A 89 8.54 -25.70 8.79
CA ALA A 89 7.36 -25.92 9.62
C ALA A 89 7.28 -24.93 10.82
N PHE A 90 8.44 -24.55 11.35
CA PHE A 90 8.54 -23.54 12.41
C PHE A 90 8.08 -22.16 11.90
N GLU A 91 8.51 -21.75 10.72
CA GLU A 91 8.10 -20.47 10.10
C GLU A 91 6.63 -20.49 9.69
N ARG A 92 6.09 -21.63 9.24
CA ARG A 92 4.63 -21.81 9.04
C ARG A 92 3.84 -21.54 10.33
N ARG A 93 4.29 -22.10 11.45
CA ARG A 93 3.66 -21.84 12.76
C ARG A 93 3.73 -20.36 13.12
N ILE A 94 4.86 -19.71 12.87
CA ILE A 94 5.00 -18.28 13.14
C ILE A 94 4.10 -17.41 12.25
N LYS A 95 3.98 -17.71 10.95
CA LYS A 95 3.06 -16.97 10.05
C LYS A 95 1.61 -17.11 10.54
N ARG A 96 1.18 -18.33 10.93
CA ARG A 96 -0.14 -18.55 11.55
C ARG A 96 -0.35 -17.73 12.81
N MET A 97 0.57 -17.83 13.78
CA MET A 97 0.51 -17.07 15.02
C MET A 97 0.47 -15.55 14.79
N TYR A 98 1.21 -15.05 13.79
CA TYR A 98 1.17 -13.64 13.44
C TYR A 98 -0.19 -13.23 12.88
N THR A 99 -0.76 -14.01 11.95
CA THR A 99 -2.09 -13.77 11.39
C THR A 99 -3.19 -13.90 12.44
N GLU A 100 -3.09 -14.85 13.37
CA GLU A 100 -4.03 -14.99 14.49
C GLU A 100 -3.97 -13.77 15.42
N LYS A 101 -2.78 -13.27 15.73
CA LYS A 101 -2.59 -12.14 16.65
C LYS A 101 -2.95 -10.78 16.05
N TYR A 102 -2.58 -10.54 14.80
CA TYR A 102 -2.68 -9.22 14.16
C TYR A 102 -3.73 -9.14 13.05
N GLY A 103 -4.40 -10.27 12.76
CA GLY A 103 -5.28 -10.42 11.61
C GLY A 103 -4.50 -10.66 10.31
N ASP A 104 -5.24 -10.98 9.26
CA ASP A 104 -4.68 -11.10 7.91
C ASP A 104 -4.31 -9.71 7.35
N TYR A 105 -3.01 -9.46 7.27
CA TYR A 105 -2.47 -8.21 6.76
C TYR A 105 -2.76 -8.00 5.26
N MET A 106 -3.03 -9.06 4.50
CA MET A 106 -3.34 -8.94 3.07
C MET A 106 -4.71 -8.30 2.82
N ARG A 107 -5.59 -8.25 3.83
CA ARG A 107 -6.89 -7.55 3.75
C ARG A 107 -6.77 -6.05 3.48
N VAL A 108 -5.59 -5.45 3.63
CA VAL A 108 -5.36 -4.03 3.27
C VAL A 108 -5.24 -3.84 1.76
N ILE A 109 -5.04 -4.89 0.97
CA ILE A 109 -4.82 -4.81 -0.48
C ILE A 109 -6.06 -4.29 -1.20
N GLU A 110 -7.21 -4.94 -1.01
CA GLU A 110 -8.46 -4.56 -1.67
C GLU A 110 -8.85 -3.09 -1.44
N PRO A 111 -8.92 -2.56 -0.19
CA PRO A 111 -9.23 -1.14 0.01
C PRO A 111 -8.15 -0.22 -0.55
N SER A 112 -6.89 -0.65 -0.59
CA SER A 112 -5.82 0.14 -1.22
C SER A 112 -5.99 0.21 -2.74
N GLU A 113 -6.34 -0.90 -3.38
CA GLU A 113 -6.59 -0.96 -4.82
C GLU A 113 -7.83 -0.14 -5.19
N ALA A 114 -8.89 -0.22 -4.40
CA ALA A 114 -10.07 0.62 -4.56
C ALA A 114 -9.71 2.12 -4.46
N ALA A 115 -8.87 2.51 -3.49
CA ALA A 115 -8.39 3.88 -3.36
C ALA A 115 -7.52 4.33 -4.55
N VAL A 116 -6.65 3.45 -5.08
CA VAL A 116 -5.89 3.70 -6.32
C VAL A 116 -6.82 3.92 -7.51
N GLN A 117 -7.86 3.10 -7.66
CA GLN A 117 -8.82 3.26 -8.75
C GLN A 117 -9.63 4.56 -8.62
N LYS A 118 -10.08 4.90 -7.40
CA LYS A 118 -10.73 6.19 -7.11
C LYS A 118 -9.81 7.36 -7.49
N SER A 119 -8.55 7.29 -7.07
CA SER A 119 -7.54 8.30 -7.37
C SER A 119 -7.32 8.49 -8.88
N LYS A 120 -7.23 7.40 -9.65
CA LYS A 120 -7.12 7.47 -11.12
C LYS A 120 -8.34 8.14 -11.77
N LYS A 121 -9.55 7.85 -11.29
CA LYS A 121 -10.78 8.51 -11.77
C LYS A 121 -10.75 10.01 -11.49
N LEU A 122 -10.43 10.38 -10.25
CA LEU A 122 -10.31 11.79 -9.85
C LEU A 122 -9.23 12.53 -10.65
N PHE A 123 -8.11 11.88 -10.92
CA PHE A 123 -7.03 12.43 -11.73
C PHE A 123 -7.50 12.73 -13.15
N LYS A 124 -8.17 11.75 -13.79
CA LYS A 124 -8.73 11.91 -15.14
C LYS A 124 -9.74 13.05 -15.18
N HIS A 125 -10.64 13.11 -14.19
CA HIS A 125 -11.64 14.16 -14.11
C HIS A 125 -11.01 15.55 -13.91
N CYS A 126 -10.08 15.70 -12.96
CA CYS A 126 -9.31 16.94 -12.77
C CYS A 126 -8.60 17.38 -14.06
N PHE A 127 -7.97 16.45 -14.76
CA PHE A 127 -7.29 16.74 -16.02
C PHE A 127 -8.27 17.26 -17.10
N THR A 128 -9.44 16.63 -17.23
CA THR A 128 -10.50 17.06 -18.15
C THR A 128 -11.00 18.46 -17.81
N VAL A 129 -11.27 18.76 -16.53
CA VAL A 129 -11.71 20.09 -16.10
C VAL A 129 -10.64 21.15 -16.34
N LEU A 130 -9.38 20.85 -16.03
CA LEU A 130 -8.24 21.74 -16.29
C LEU A 130 -8.12 22.09 -17.79
N ARG A 131 -8.20 21.07 -18.67
CA ARG A 131 -8.15 21.25 -20.13
C ARG A 131 -9.32 22.06 -20.65
N ARG A 132 -10.53 21.83 -20.12
CA ARG A 132 -11.76 22.53 -20.54
C ARG A 132 -11.78 24.00 -20.09
N LYS A 133 -11.50 24.27 -18.81
CA LYS A 133 -11.58 25.62 -18.23
C LYS A 133 -10.34 26.47 -18.52
N TYR A 134 -9.17 25.86 -18.65
CA TYR A 134 -7.88 26.55 -18.75
C TYR A 134 -7.03 25.99 -19.91
N PRO A 135 -7.51 26.06 -21.17
CA PRO A 135 -6.85 25.43 -22.32
C PRO A 135 -5.43 25.93 -22.58
N HIS A 136 -5.15 27.21 -22.26
CA HIS A 136 -3.86 27.86 -22.47
C HIS A 136 -2.93 27.85 -21.26
N ALA A 137 -3.37 27.28 -20.12
CA ALA A 137 -2.51 27.23 -18.94
C ALA A 137 -1.34 26.26 -19.20
N PRO A 138 -0.08 26.67 -18.92
CA PRO A 138 1.05 25.77 -19.07
C PRO A 138 0.98 24.69 -17.99
N PHE A 139 0.81 23.43 -18.41
CA PHE A 139 0.85 22.27 -17.54
C PHE A 139 2.11 21.48 -17.83
N LYS A 140 3.10 21.55 -16.93
CA LYS A 140 4.18 20.56 -16.89
C LYS A 140 3.67 19.38 -16.06
N ILE A 141 3.38 18.27 -16.74
CA ILE A 141 3.17 16.98 -16.08
C ILE A 141 4.58 16.48 -15.71
N HIS A 142 4.89 16.42 -14.41
CA HIS A 142 6.14 15.90 -13.88
C HIS A 142 5.94 14.49 -13.33
#